data_AF-A0AAU6X8R0-F1
#
_entry.id   AF-A0AAU6X8R0-F1
#
_cell.length_a   1.000
_cell.length_b   1.000
_cell.length_c   1.000
_cell.angle_alpha   90.00
_cell.angle_beta   90.00
_cell.angle_gamma   90.00
#
_symmetry.space_group_name_H-M   'P 1'
#
loop_
_entity.id
_entity.type
_entity.pdbx_description
1 polymer ?
#
loop_
_entity_poly.entity_id
_entity_poly.type
_entity_poly.pdbx_seq_one_letter_code
_entity_poly.pdbx_strand_id
1 'polypeptide(L)' 'MTARFIEVTDKNNRPAIINVNNITSVVVYTNPDEEVHIYVIGDRESYVTVKESYTEIKQKILTVVGGPVF' A
#
# COMPACT_ATOMS: atom_id res chain seq x y z
N MET A 1 2.75 -13.32 -15.44
CA MET A 1 3.41 -12.15 -14.81
C MET A 1 4.00 -12.60 -13.49
N THR A 2 5.20 -12.15 -13.16
CA THR A 2 5.81 -12.42 -11.84
C THR A 2 5.10 -11.59 -10.78
N ALA A 3 4.70 -12.22 -9.67
CA ALA A 3 4.12 -11.52 -8.54
C ALA A 3 5.17 -10.61 -7.87
N ARG A 4 4.76 -9.42 -7.44
CA ARG A 4 5.64 -8.40 -6.84
C ARG A 4 5.01 -7.99 -5.52
N PHE A 5 5.79 -7.98 -4.45
CA PHE A 5 5.27 -7.77 -3.10
C PHE A 5 5.98 -6.62 -2.41
N ILE A 6 5.23 -5.86 -1.60
CA ILE A 6 5.76 -4.93 -0.62
C ILE A 6 5.39 -5.40 0.79
N GLU A 7 6.29 -5.16 1.74
CA GLU A 7 6.01 -5.32 3.17
C GLU A 7 5.61 -3.96 3.75
N VAL A 8 4.48 -3.94 4.46
CA VAL A 8 3.94 -2.75 5.13
C VAL A 8 3.55 -3.07 6.57
N THR A 9 3.35 -2.04 7.39
CA THR A 9 2.85 -2.19 8.75
C THR A 9 1.43 -1.67 8.84
N ASP A 10 0.48 -2.52 9.26
CA ASP A 10 -0.91 -2.09 9.45
C ASP A 10 -1.04 -1.10 10.63
N LYS A 11 -2.19 -0.43 10.73
CA LYS A 11 -2.49 0.49 11.85
C LYS A 11 -2.38 -0.14 13.25
N ASN A 12 -2.41 -1.47 13.35
CA ASN A 12 -2.34 -2.24 14.59
C ASN A 12 -0.93 -2.80 14.87
N ASN A 13 0.11 -2.32 14.18
CA ASN A 13 1.50 -2.82 14.27
C ASN A 13 1.69 -4.27 13.82
N ARG A 14 0.85 -4.77 12.91
CA ARG A 14 1.00 -6.10 12.32
C ARG A 14 1.70 -5.99 10.96
N PRO A 15 2.71 -6.83 10.69
CA PRO A 15 3.30 -6.90 9.36
C PRO A 15 2.25 -7.41 8.37
N ALA A 16 2.17 -6.77 7.21
CA ALA A 16 1.30 -7.15 6.11
C ALA A 16 2.09 -7.19 4.80
N ILE A 17 1.81 -8.18 3.97
CA ILE A 17 2.43 -8.36 2.66
C ILE A 17 1.39 -8.08 1.59
N ILE A 18 1.66 -7.12 0.70
CA ILE A 18 0.72 -6.71 -0.34
C ILE A 18 1.31 -7.03 -1.70
N ASN A 19 0.56 -7.75 -2.53
CA ASN A 19 0.89 -7.93 -3.94
C ASN A 19 0.60 -6.63 -4.69
N VAL A 20 1.64 -5.99 -5.20
CA VAL A 20 1.55 -4.71 -5.93
C VAL A 20 0.64 -4.82 -7.15
N ASN A 21 0.61 -5.98 -7.80
CA ASN A 21 -0.23 -6.22 -8.97
C ASN A 21 -1.73 -6.21 -8.63
N ASN A 22 -2.09 -6.31 -7.34
CA ASN A 22 -3.47 -6.26 -6.89
C ASN A 22 -3.86 -4.88 -6.37
N ILE A 23 -2.93 -3.92 -6.24
CA ILE A 23 -3.24 -2.57 -5.76
C ILE A 23 -4.07 -1.84 -6.83
N THR A 24 -5.22 -1.33 -6.42
CA THR A 24 -6.11 -0.52 -7.26
C THR A 24 -5.89 0.97 -7.05
N SER A 25 -5.76 1.38 -5.79
CA SER A 25 -5.55 2.78 -5.42
C SER A 25 -4.84 2.89 -4.08
N VAL A 26 -4.04 3.95 -3.93
CA VAL A 26 -3.48 4.39 -2.65
C VAL A 26 -4.08 5.76 -2.34
N VAL A 27 -4.78 5.87 -1.21
CA VAL A 27 -5.49 7.09 -0.80
C VAL A 27 -4.89 7.61 0.50
N VAL A 28 -4.73 8.93 0.60
CA VAL A 28 -4.25 9.62 1.80
C VAL A 28 -5.39 10.44 2.37
N TYR A 29 -5.78 10.17 3.61
CA TYR A 29 -6.72 10.99 4.37
C TYR A 29 -5.93 11.92 5.27
N THR A 30 -6.21 13.22 5.23
CA THR A 30 -5.41 14.24 5.93
C THR A 30 -6.07 14.78 7.20
N ASN A 31 -7.23 14.25 7.61
CA ASN A 31 -7.97 14.67 8.79
C ASN A 31 -8.75 13.49 9.41
N PRO A 32 -8.77 13.30 10.75
CA PRO A 32 -8.06 14.08 11.77
C PRO A 32 -6.56 13.76 11.91
N ASP A 33 -6.10 12.64 11.38
CA ASP A 33 -4.70 12.20 11.33
C ASP A 33 -4.36 11.76 9.88
N GLU A 34 -3.08 11.84 9.48
CA GLU A 34 -2.66 11.33 8.16
C GLU A 34 -2.76 9.81 8.12
N GLU A 35 -3.73 9.27 7.38
CA GLU A 35 -3.89 7.82 7.17
C GLU A 35 -3.72 7.45 5.71
N VAL A 36 -2.90 6.43 5.45
CA VAL A 36 -2.71 5.88 4.11
C VAL A 36 -3.48 4.58 3.98
N HIS A 37 -4.36 4.49 2.98
CA HIS A 37 -5.18 3.32 2.70
C HIS A 37 -4.78 2.72 1.36
N ILE A 38 -4.42 1.43 1.35
CA ILE A 38 -4.05 0.69 0.13
C ILE A 38 -5.19 -0.26 -0.23
N TYR A 39 -5.90 0.01 -1.33
CA TYR A 39 -7.04 -0.78 -1.80
C TYR A 39 -6.58 -1.89 -2.74
N VAL A 40 -7.04 -3.14 -2.54
CA VAL A 40 -6.61 -4.31 -3.32
C VAL A 40 -7.76 -5.08 -3.97
N ILE A 41 -7.53 -5.62 -5.18
CA ILE A 41 -8.49 -6.49 -5.90
C ILE A 41 -8.57 -7.86 -5.22
N GLY A 42 -9.82 -8.34 -5.02
CA GLY A 42 -10.11 -9.72 -4.67
C GLY A 42 -10.47 -9.96 -3.21
N ASP A 43 -10.40 -8.93 -2.38
CA ASP A 43 -10.69 -9.04 -0.95
C ASP A 43 -11.85 -8.08 -0.63
N ARG A 44 -12.98 -8.68 -0.21
CA ARG A 44 -14.35 -8.15 -0.45
C ARG A 44 -14.68 -6.83 0.27
N GLU A 45 -13.80 -6.33 1.15
CA GLU A 45 -13.90 -5.02 1.82
C GLU A 45 -12.52 -4.36 2.04
N SER A 46 -11.49 -4.74 1.28
CA SER A 46 -10.14 -4.69 1.83
C SER A 46 -9.29 -3.57 1.28
N TYR A 47 -9.33 -2.46 1.99
CA TYR A 47 -8.17 -1.59 2.08
C TYR A 47 -7.35 -1.96 3.30
N VAL A 48 -6.03 -1.80 3.21
CA VAL A 48 -5.13 -1.88 4.37
C VAL A 48 -4.79 -0.46 4.78
N THR A 49 -5.18 -0.06 5.99
CA THR A 49 -4.65 1.16 6.62
C THR A 49 -3.24 0.87 7.11
N VAL A 50 -2.26 1.63 6.61
CA VAL A 50 -0.85 1.46 6.92
C VAL A 50 -0.32 2.63 7.73
N LYS A 51 0.77 2.39 8.49
CA LYS A 51 1.47 3.42 9.25
C LYS A 51 2.49 4.19 8.43
N GLU A 52 2.98 3.58 7.36
CA GLU A 52 3.86 4.25 6.41
C GLU A 52 3.17 5.45 5.77
N SER A 53 3.94 6.53 5.63
CA SER A 53 3.53 7.70 4.86
C SER A 53 3.35 7.36 3.38
N TYR A 54 2.63 8.22 2.67
CA TYR A 54 2.44 8.05 1.22
C TYR A 54 3.78 7.98 0.46
N THR A 55 4.77 8.77 0.89
CA THR A 55 6.11 8.79 0.28
C THR A 55 6.82 7.45 0.45
N GLU A 56 6.73 6.85 1.64
CA GLU A 56 7.32 5.52 1.91
C GLU A 56 6.63 4.44 1.08
N ILE A 57 5.29 4.43 1.04
CA ILE A 57 4.54 3.48 0.20
C ILE A 57 4.91 3.63 -1.28
N LYS A 58 4.99 4.87 -1.78
CA LYS A 58 5.42 5.14 -3.14
C LYS A 58 6.81 4.59 -3.41
N GLN A 59 7.79 4.84 -2.53
CA GLN A 59 9.15 4.29 -2.69
C GLN A 59 9.18 2.77 -2.70
N LYS A 60 8.48 2.12 -1.76
CA LYS A 60 8.41 0.65 -1.71
C LYS A 60 7.85 0.07 -3.01
N ILE A 61 6.78 0.65 -3.56
CA ILE A 61 6.21 0.23 -4.85
C ILE A 61 7.21 0.43 -5.99
N LEU A 62 7.87 1.60 -6.07
CA LEU A 62 8.88 1.90 -7.09
C LEU A 62 10.02 0.87 -7.12
N THR A 63 10.50 0.45 -5.95
CA THR A 63 11.58 -0.55 -5.82
C THR A 63 11.21 -1.89 -6.44
N VAL A 64 9.96 -2.35 -6.29
CA VAL A 64 9.53 -3.65 -6.82
C VAL A 64 9.05 -3.59 -8.28
N VAL A 65 8.54 -2.44 -8.72
CA VAL A 65 8.04 -2.27 -10.10
C VAL A 65 9.16 -1.96 -11.09
N GLY A 66 10.26 -1.35 -10.62
CA GLY A 66 11.45 -1.06 -11.44
C GLY A 66 11.30 0.17 -12.34
N GLY A 67 10.47 1.15 -11.97
CA GLY A 67 10.24 2.38 -12.75
C GLY A 67 9.26 3.35 -12.06
N PRO A 68 9.08 4.59 -12.56
CA PRO A 68 8.22 5.61 -11.95
C PRO A 68 6.73 5.22 -11.92
N VAL A 69 6.06 5.43 -10.79
CA VAL A 69 4.60 5.33 -10.60
C VAL A 69 4.03 6.75 -10.66
N PHE A 70 3.20 7.01 -11.68
CA PHE A 70 2.53 8.28 -11.93
C PHE A 70 1.14 8.30 -11.30
#